data_AF-A0A935FEI9-F1
#
_entry.id   AF-A0A935FEI9-F1
#
_cell.length_a   1.000
_cell.length_b   1.000
_cell.length_c   1.000
_cell.angle_alpha   90.00
_cell.angle_beta   90.00
_cell.angle_gamma   90.00
#
_symmetry.space_group_name_H-M   'P 1'
#
loop_
_entity.id
_entity.type
_entity.pdbx_description
1 polymer ?
#
loop_
_entity_poly.entity_id
_entity_poly.type
_entity_poly.pdbx_seq_one_letter_code
_entity_poly.pdbx_strand_id
1 'polypeptide(L)'
;MFGGMRTNIVLNDELVREAQRFARARTKSGLVEEALRTFVEIKAAEQRRQTYRQRLSALQEQLGQLRLRESPAALLREDRDR
;
A
#
# COMPACT_ATOMS: atom_id res chain seq x y z
N MET A 1 -24.63 12.51 -0.43
CA MET A 1 -25.08 11.92 -1.72
C MET A 1 -23.90 11.92 -2.66
N PHE A 2 -23.29 10.77 -2.95
CA PHE A 2 -22.30 10.69 -4.03
C PHE A 2 -23.07 10.66 -5.35
N GLY A 3 -23.07 11.78 -6.09
CA GLY A 3 -23.73 11.88 -7.38
C GLY A 3 -22.94 11.10 -8.43
N GLY A 4 -23.41 9.93 -8.82
CA GLY A 4 -22.83 9.16 -9.93
C GLY A 4 -23.26 9.71 -11.29
N MET A 5 -22.39 9.61 -12.29
CA MET A 5 -22.71 9.95 -13.67
C MET A 5 -23.16 8.69 -14.43
N ARG A 6 -24.29 8.76 -15.13
CA ARG A 6 -24.79 7.62 -15.92
C ARG A 6 -24.00 7.55 -17.23
N THR A 7 -23.20 6.50 -17.38
CA THR A 7 -22.30 6.30 -18.54
C THR A 7 -22.56 4.92 -19.13
N ASN A 8 -22.55 4.83 -20.46
CA ASN A 8 -22.58 3.55 -21.17
C ASN A 8 -21.14 3.09 -21.43
N ILE A 9 -20.74 1.99 -20.79
CA ILE A 9 -19.42 1.37 -20.97
C ILE A 9 -19.60 -0.12 -21.26
N VAL A 10 -18.72 -0.67 -22.10
CA VAL A 10 -18.68 -2.11 -22.37
C VAL A 10 -17.85 -2.78 -21.28
N LEU A 11 -18.42 -3.79 -20.63
CA LEU A 11 -17.77 -4.59 -19.60
C LEU A 11 -17.63 -6.03 -20.09
N ASN A 12 -16.54 -6.69 -19.75
CA ASN A 12 -16.39 -8.11 -20.00
C ASN A 12 -17.33 -8.89 -19.06
N ASP A 13 -18.28 -9.62 -19.62
CA ASP A 13 -19.30 -10.34 -18.85
C ASP A 13 -18.73 -11.50 -18.02
N GLU A 14 -17.66 -12.16 -18.45
CA GLU A 14 -16.99 -13.22 -17.68
C GLU A 14 -16.34 -12.63 -16.43
N LEU A 15 -15.61 -11.52 -16.60
CA LEU A 15 -14.98 -10.81 -15.48
C LEU A 15 -16.03 -10.28 -14.50
N VAL A 16 -17.15 -9.76 -15.00
CA VAL A 16 -18.27 -9.30 -14.17
C VAL A 16 -18.87 -10.46 -13.39
N ARG A 17 -19.08 -11.63 -14.02
CA ARG A 17 -19.59 -12.83 -13.34
C ARG A 17 -18.63 -13.30 -12.25
N GLU A 18 -17.33 -13.31 -12.52
CA GLU A 18 -16.32 -13.70 -11.55
C GLU A 18 -16.28 -12.72 -10.38
N ALA A 19 -16.21 -11.41 -10.65
CA ALA A 19 -16.17 -10.38 -9.64
C ALA A 19 -17.45 -10.36 -8.77
N GLN A 20 -18.63 -10.64 -9.36
CA GLN A 20 -19.89 -10.77 -8.62
C GLN A 20 -19.87 -11.86 -7.55
N ARG A 21 -19.03 -12.90 -7.68
CA ARG A 21 -18.91 -13.94 -6.64
C ARG A 21 -18.31 -13.41 -5.34
N PHE A 22 -17.52 -12.35 -5.44
CA PHE A 22 -16.82 -11.74 -4.30
C PHE A 22 -17.48 -10.44 -3.83
N ALA A 23 -18.21 -9.77 -4.72
CA ALA A 23 -18.83 -8.50 -4.43
C ALA A 23 -20.04 -8.63 -3.52
N ARG A 24 -20.25 -7.59 -2.69
CA ARG A 24 -21.47 -7.47 -1.87
C ARG A 24 -22.61 -6.84 -2.67
N ALA A 25 -22.28 -6.04 -3.68
CA ALA A 25 -23.26 -5.36 -4.51
C ALA A 25 -24.02 -6.31 -5.45
N ARG A 26 -25.35 -6.16 -5.50
CA ARG A 26 -26.23 -6.94 -6.39
C ARG A 26 -26.40 -6.34 -7.80
N THR A 27 -25.87 -5.14 -8.04
CA THR A 27 -26.02 -4.41 -9.31
C THR A 27 -24.66 -4.23 -10.00
N LYS A 28 -24.65 -4.18 -11.34
CA LYS A 28 -23.42 -3.91 -12.10
C LYS A 28 -22.78 -2.57 -11.71
N SER A 29 -23.57 -1.53 -11.47
CA SER A 29 -23.05 -0.22 -11.02
C SER A 29 -22.43 -0.29 -9.63
N GLY A 30 -23.05 -1.00 -8.68
CA GLY A 30 -22.49 -1.17 -7.34
C GLY A 30 -21.22 -2.02 -7.35
N LEU A 31 -21.16 -3.05 -8.21
CA LEU A 31 -19.94 -3.84 -8.43
C LEU A 31 -18.80 -2.96 -8.92
N VAL A 32 -19.06 -2.10 -9.91
CA VAL A 32 -18.06 -1.17 -10.46
C VAL A 32 -17.60 -0.18 -9.38
N GLU A 33 -18.51 0.35 -8.55
CA GLU A 33 -18.14 1.24 -7.45
C GLU A 33 -17.26 0.53 -6.41
N GLU A 34 -17.62 -0.70 -6.01
CA GLU A 34 -16.85 -1.52 -5.08
C GLU A 34 -15.45 -1.85 -5.63
N ALA A 35 -15.36 -2.20 -6.92
CA ALA A 35 -14.11 -2.47 -7.61
C ALA A 35 -13.22 -1.22 -7.69
N LEU A 36 -13.78 -0.06 -8.04
CA LEU A 36 -13.04 1.21 -8.12
C LEU A 36 -12.50 1.63 -6.75
N ARG A 37 -13.32 1.50 -5.70
CA ARG A 37 -12.90 1.79 -4.33
C ARG A 37 -11.73 0.90 -3.90
N THR A 38 -11.86 -0.40 -4.14
CA THR A 38 -10.82 -1.39 -3.85
C THR A 38 -9.53 -1.07 -4.61
N PHE A 39 -9.65 -0.72 -5.89
CA PHE A 39 -8.51 -0.34 -6.72
C PHE A 39 -7.76 0.88 -6.15
N VAL A 40 -8.48 1.94 -5.78
CA VAL A 40 -7.89 3.14 -5.17
C VAL A 40 -7.17 2.80 -3.87
N GLU A 41 -7.79 1.98 -3.01
CA GLU A 41 -7.19 1.57 -1.73
C GLU A 41 -5.89 0.78 -1.93
N ILE A 42 -5.89 -0.18 -2.87
CA ILE A 42 -4.71 -0.98 -3.22
C ILE A 42 -3.60 -0.09 -3.77
N LYS A 43 -3.91 0.80 -4.71
CA LYS A 43 -2.91 1.71 -5.31
C LYS A 43 -2.35 2.72 -4.31
N ALA A 44 -3.19 3.26 -3.43
CA ALA A 44 -2.72 4.13 -2.35
C ALA A 44 -1.78 3.37 -1.40
N ALA A 45 -2.09 2.11 -1.07
CA ALA A 45 -1.23 1.28 -0.24
C ALA A 45 0.10 0.93 -0.93
N GLU A 46 0.09 0.62 -2.23
CA GLU A 46 1.29 0.40 -3.04
C GLU A 46 2.20 1.63 -3.04
N GLN A 47 1.63 2.81 -3.30
CA GLN A 47 2.38 4.07 -3.31
C GLN A 47 3.02 4.35 -1.95
N ARG A 48 2.28 4.17 -0.84
CA ARG A 48 2.83 4.33 0.50
C ARG A 48 3.99 3.38 0.78
N ARG A 49 3.88 2.11 0.37
CA ARG A 49 4.97 1.12 0.51
C ARG A 49 6.21 1.51 -0.29
N GLN A 50 6.03 2.01 -1.51
CA GLN A 50 7.15 2.46 -2.34
C GLN A 50 7.89 3.64 -1.70
N THR A 51 7.14 4.65 -1.23
CA THR A 51 7.73 5.79 -0.52
C THR A 51 8.46 5.35 0.74
N TYR A 52 7.90 4.41 1.50
CA TYR A 52 8.55 3.89 2.70
C TYR A 52 9.87 3.16 2.38
N ARG A 53 9.89 2.31 1.35
CA ARG A 53 11.11 1.63 0.90
C ARG A 53 12.19 2.62 0.46
N GLN A 54 11.81 3.67 -0.26
CA GLN A 54 12.73 4.74 -0.67
C GLN A 54 13.30 5.51 0.53
N ARG A 55 12.47 5.81 1.54
CA ARG A 55 12.94 6.44 2.78
C ARG A 55 13.91 5.55 3.56
N LEU A 56 13.63 4.25 3.64
CA LEU A 56 14.52 3.30 4.29
C LEU A 56 15.86 3.18 3.57
N SER A 57 15.88 3.12 2.23
CA SER A 57 17.15 3.05 1.48
C SER A 57 17.97 4.32 1.65
N ALA A 58 17.34 5.49 1.57
CA ALA A 58 18.02 6.76 1.81
C ALA A 58 18.61 6.85 3.23
N LEU A 59 17.87 6.37 4.23
CA LEU A 59 18.35 6.31 5.61
C LEU A 59 19.53 5.34 5.75
N GLN A 60 19.47 4.17 5.12
CA GLN A 60 20.57 3.21 5.13
C GLN A 60 21.85 3.77 4.49
N GLU A 61 21.73 4.49 3.37
CA GLU A 61 22.86 5.17 2.75
C GLU A 61 23.46 6.24 3.67
N GLN A 62 22.62 7.06 4.30
CA GLN A 62 23.07 8.09 5.24
C GLN A 62 23.77 7.47 6.46
N LEU A 63 23.20 6.42 7.06
CA LEU A 63 23.79 5.73 8.19
C LEU A 63 25.09 5.01 7.82
N GLY A 64 25.21 4.46 6.61
CA GLY A 64 26.43 3.81 6.13
C GLY A 64 27.62 4.75 5.95
N GLN A 65 27.36 6.05 5.76
CA GLN A 65 28.41 7.09 5.71
C GLN A 65 28.90 7.50 7.10
N LEU A 66 28.14 7.22 8.15
CA LEU A 66 28.54 7.54 9.52
C LEU A 66 29.48 6.46 10.06
N ARG A 67 30.71 6.86 10.40
CA ARG A 67 31.60 6.02 11.21
C ARG A 67 31.30 6.26 12.68
N LEU A 68 30.75 5.25 13.34
CA LEU A 68 30.59 5.27 14.79
C LEU A 68 31.98 5.27 15.44
N ARG A 69 32.21 6.19 16.39
CA ARG A 69 33.46 6.28 17.16
C ARG A 69 33.71 5.01 17.99
N GLU A 70 32.64 4.40 18.47
CA GLU A 70 32.64 3.16 19.24
C GLU A 70 31.63 2.19 18.65
N SER A 71 31.96 0.89 18.65
CA SER A 71 31.02 -0.10 18.14
C SER A 71 29.79 -0.16 19.05
N PRO A 72 28.57 -0.34 18.52
CA PRO A 72 27.36 -0.54 19.33
C PRO A 72 27.51 -1.66 20.36
N ALA A 73 28.30 -2.68 20.05
CA ALA A 73 28.59 -3.79 20.97
C ALA A 73 29.49 -3.39 22.15
N ALA A 74 30.30 -2.35 22.02
CA ALA A 74 31.10 -1.81 23.13
C ALA A 74 30.22 -1.04 24.11
N LEU A 75 29.35 -0.16 23.59
CA LEU A 75 28.37 0.59 24.39
C LEU A 75 27.38 -0.32 25.14
N LEU A 76 26.86 -1.36 24.47
CA LEU A 76 25.98 -2.35 25.11
C LEU A 76 26.67 -3.18 26.20
N ARG A 77 27.99 -3.36 26.09
CA ARG A 77 28.78 -4.08 27.10
C ARG A 77 29.02 -3.18 28.31
N GLU A 78 29.36 -1.92 28.08
CA GLU A 78 29.55 -0.91 29.13
C GLU A 78 28.25 -0.67 29.94
N ASP A 79 27.09 -0.64 29.30
CA ASP A 79 25.79 -0.49 29.99
C ASP A 79 25.42 -1.74 30.81
N ARG A 80 25.82 -2.94 30.34
CA ARG A 80 25.59 -4.21 31.05
C ARG A 80 26.49 -4.38 32.27
N ASP A 81 27.71 -3.85 32.21
CA ASP A 81 28.72 -3.95 33.28
C ASP A 81 28.53 -2.87 34.37
N ARG A 82 27.48 -2.04 34.26
CA ARG A 82 27.10 -0.98 35.20
C ARG A 82 26.04 -1.43 36.19
#